data_AF-A0AAC8VJF2-F1
#
_entry.id   AF-A0AAC8VJF2-F1
#
_cell.length_a   1.000
_cell.length_b   1.000
_cell.length_c   1.000
_cell.angle_alpha   90.00
_cell.angle_beta   90.00
_cell.angle_gamma   90.00
#
_symmetry.space_group_name_H-M   'P 1'
#
loop_
_entity.id
_entity.type
_entity.pdbx_description
1 polymer ?
#
loop_
_entity_poly.entity_id
_entity_poly.type
_entity_poly.pdbx_seq_one_letter_code
_entity_poly.pdbx_strand_id
1 'polypeptide(L)'
;MINQQPNGLYLLCFTELWERFGFYTVQTILILYMSKGLLFSDHRAYLLYGTFSALLYLTPVLGGFVADRYIGFQRSIILGGLLFVLSYLLCALPGQAAFFWGLTFLIIGNGFLKPNVSSIVGELYEKDVLVKSYWTLLIETFQN
;
A
#
# COMPACT_ATOMS: atom_id res chain seq x y z
N MET A 1 16.41 -11.67 -18.72
CA MET A 1 15.94 -10.38 -18.19
C MET A 1 15.35 -10.48 -16.78
N ILE A 2 14.71 -11.58 -16.38
CA ILE A 2 14.16 -11.77 -15.03
C ILE A 2 15.27 -11.94 -13.95
N ASN A 3 16.38 -12.61 -14.25
CA ASN A 3 17.47 -12.89 -13.29
C ASN A 3 18.37 -11.69 -12.89
N GLN A 4 18.11 -10.47 -13.37
CA GLN A 4 18.93 -9.27 -13.03
C GLN A 4 18.28 -8.39 -11.95
N GLN A 5 17.17 -8.83 -11.38
CA GLN A 5 16.38 -8.08 -10.41
C GLN A 5 16.70 -8.56 -8.98
N PRO A 6 16.76 -7.65 -8.00
CA PRO A 6 17.00 -8.02 -6.61
C PRO A 6 15.84 -8.86 -6.05
N ASN A 7 16.16 -9.92 -5.30
CA ASN A 7 15.20 -10.94 -4.85
C ASN A 7 14.00 -10.37 -4.04
N GLY A 8 14.20 -9.26 -3.32
CA GLY A 8 13.14 -8.59 -2.57
C GLY A 8 12.04 -7.96 -3.43
N LEU A 9 12.32 -7.69 -4.71
CA LEU A 9 11.36 -7.09 -5.63
C LEU A 9 10.17 -7.99 -5.90
N TYR A 10 10.39 -9.32 -6.01
CA TYR A 10 9.30 -10.26 -6.26
C TYR A 10 8.27 -10.24 -5.14
N LEU A 11 8.72 -10.27 -3.89
CA LEU A 11 7.83 -10.22 -2.72
C LEU A 11 7.02 -8.91 -2.69
N LEU A 12 7.67 -7.77 -2.97
CA LEU A 12 7.00 -6.47 -3.04
C LEU A 12 5.97 -6.44 -4.16
N CYS A 13 6.29 -6.95 -5.34
CA CYS A 13 5.37 -7.01 -6.48
C CYS A 13 4.16 -7.90 -6.17
N PHE A 14 4.36 -9.08 -5.57
CA PHE A 14 3.25 -9.92 -5.12
C PHE A 14 2.38 -9.21 -4.09
N THR A 15 2.99 -8.52 -3.12
CA THR A 15 2.26 -7.75 -2.10
C THR A 15 1.43 -6.63 -2.74
N GLU A 16 2.01 -5.90 -3.69
CA GLU A 16 1.32 -4.84 -4.43
C GLU A 16 0.16 -5.37 -5.27
N LEU A 17 0.33 -6.53 -5.92
CA LEU A 17 -0.72 -7.17 -6.72
C LEU A 17 -1.92 -7.53 -5.85
N TRP A 18 -1.69 -8.14 -4.69
CA TRP A 18 -2.75 -8.50 -3.75
C TRP A 18 -3.45 -7.28 -3.14
N GLU A 19 -2.70 -6.23 -2.80
CA GLU A 19 -3.28 -4.97 -2.33
C GLU A 19 -4.21 -4.36 -3.38
N ARG A 20 -3.74 -4.25 -4.63
CA ARG A 20 -4.53 -3.70 -5.74
C ARG A 20 -5.78 -4.51 -6.00
N PHE A 21 -5.67 -5.84 -6.00
CA PHE A 21 -6.82 -6.73 -6.18
C PHE A 21 -7.91 -6.48 -5.14
N GLY A 22 -7.55 -6.46 -3.85
CA GLY A 22 -8.51 -6.21 -2.77
C GLY A 22 -9.07 -4.79 -2.80
N PHE A 23 -8.21 -3.80 -3.05
CA PHE A 23 -8.58 -2.38 -3.13
C PHE A 23 -9.61 -2.13 -4.23
N TYR A 24 -9.35 -2.58 -5.45
CA TYR A 24 -10.28 -2.38 -6.57
C TYR A 24 -11.57 -3.16 -6.38
N THR A 25 -11.52 -4.36 -5.77
CA THR A 25 -12.73 -5.11 -5.42
C THR A 25 -13.64 -4.29 -4.53
N VAL A 26 -13.11 -3.74 -3.42
CA VAL A 26 -13.89 -2.88 -2.52
C VAL A 26 -14.39 -1.65 -3.27
N GLN A 27 -13.53 -0.97 -4.02
CA GLN A 27 -13.90 0.26 -4.74
C GLN A 27 -15.05 0.04 -5.74
N THR A 28 -15.03 -1.06 -6.51
CA THR A 28 -16.07 -1.37 -7.50
C THR A 28 -17.41 -1.69 -6.84
N ILE A 29 -17.43 -2.46 -5.75
CA ILE A 29 -18.68 -2.85 -5.07
C ILE A 29 -19.19 -1.79 -4.07
N LEU A 30 -18.37 -0.78 -3.75
CA LEU A 30 -18.64 0.19 -2.69
C LEU A 30 -19.98 0.91 -2.84
N ILE A 31 -20.24 1.48 -4.02
CA ILE A 31 -21.47 2.21 -4.31
C ILE A 31 -22.67 1.27 -4.28
N LEU A 32 -22.51 0.06 -4.84
CA LEU A 32 -23.54 -0.96 -4.83
C LEU A 32 -23.92 -1.36 -3.40
N TYR A 33 -22.95 -1.55 -2.51
CA TYR A 33 -23.19 -1.87 -1.11
C TYR A 33 -23.87 -0.72 -0.35
N MET A 34 -23.47 0.53 -0.59
CA MET A 34 -24.13 1.69 0.03
C MET A 34 -25.60 1.83 -0.42
N SER A 35 -25.89 1.63 -1.70
CA SER A 35 -27.24 1.75 -2.27
C SER A 35 -28.14 0.57 -1.89
N LYS A 36 -27.66 -0.67 -2.05
CA LYS A 36 -28.47 -1.89 -1.86
C LYS A 36 -28.34 -2.52 -0.48
N GLY A 37 -27.17 -2.44 0.14
CA GLY A 37 -26.91 -3.01 1.47
C GLY A 37 -27.30 -2.09 2.61
N LEU A 38 -26.89 -0.81 2.55
CA LEU A 38 -27.16 0.18 3.60
C LEU A 38 -28.38 1.07 3.33
N LEU A 39 -29.01 0.93 2.16
CA LEU A 39 -30.18 1.71 1.73
C LEU A 39 -29.96 3.23 1.77
N PHE A 40 -28.73 3.67 1.47
CA PHE A 40 -28.45 5.10 1.35
C PHE A 40 -29.01 5.67 0.05
N SER A 41 -29.36 6.96 0.07
CA SER A 41 -29.69 7.68 -1.16
C SER A 41 -28.47 7.79 -2.07
N ASP A 42 -28.70 7.79 -3.38
CA ASP A 42 -27.63 7.89 -4.38
C ASP A 42 -26.74 9.12 -4.16
N HIS A 43 -27.36 10.26 -3.81
CA HIS A 43 -26.65 11.49 -3.45
C HIS A 43 -25.67 11.27 -2.29
N ARG A 44 -26.09 10.58 -1.22
CA ARG A 44 -25.22 10.29 -0.06
C ARG A 44 -24.12 9.30 -0.42
N ALA A 45 -24.43 8.29 -1.23
CA ALA A 45 -23.46 7.29 -1.69
C ALA A 45 -22.35 7.93 -2.53
N TYR A 46 -22.69 8.81 -3.47
CA TYR A 46 -21.71 9.52 -4.29
C TYR A 46 -20.86 10.50 -3.49
N LEU A 47 -21.45 11.23 -2.55
CA LEU A 47 -20.69 12.10 -1.65
C LEU A 47 -19.65 11.30 -0.84
N LEU A 48 -20.05 10.19 -0.22
CA LEU A 48 -19.14 9.33 0.53
C LEU A 48 -18.03 8.76 -0.35
N TYR A 49 -18.36 8.30 -1.55
CA TYR A 49 -17.38 7.80 -2.52
C TYR A 49 -16.36 8.89 -2.92
N GLY A 50 -16.83 10.12 -3.15
CA GLY A 50 -15.98 11.26 -3.47
C GLY A 50 -15.04 11.62 -2.33
N THR A 51 -15.55 11.70 -1.09
CA THR A 51 -14.73 11.95 0.11
C THR A 51 -13.71 10.84 0.33
N PHE A 52 -14.12 9.59 0.19
CA PHE A 52 -13.24 8.43 0.28
C PHE A 52 -12.09 8.51 -0.74
N SER A 53 -12.41 8.79 -2.00
CA SER A 53 -11.42 8.92 -3.07
C SER A 53 -10.45 10.07 -2.81
N ALA A 54 -10.92 11.22 -2.34
CA ALA A 54 -10.07 12.35 -1.99
C ALA A 54 -9.09 12.00 -0.86
N LEU A 55 -9.55 11.31 0.18
CA LEU A 55 -8.70 10.89 1.31
C LEU A 55 -7.64 9.87 0.90
N LEU A 56 -7.95 8.99 -0.05
CA LEU A 56 -6.97 8.04 -0.61
C LEU A 56 -5.82 8.71 -1.35
N TYR A 57 -6.04 9.89 -1.92
CA TYR A 57 -4.95 10.68 -2.53
C TYR A 57 -4.19 11.52 -1.50
N LEU A 58 -4.86 11.94 -0.42
CA LEU A 58 -4.25 12.77 0.62
C LEU A 58 -3.37 11.96 1.59
N THR A 59 -3.87 10.81 2.05
CA THR A 59 -3.21 10.03 3.10
C THR A 59 -1.82 9.48 2.75
N PRO A 60 -1.48 9.14 1.49
CA PRO A 60 -0.12 8.77 1.11
C PRO A 60 0.92 9.85 1.43
N VAL A 61 0.56 11.12 1.29
CA VAL A 61 1.48 12.24 1.61
C VAL A 61 1.82 12.22 3.10
N LEU A 62 0.82 12.02 3.96
CA LEU A 62 1.00 11.93 5.40
C LEU A 62 1.73 10.64 5.81
N GLY A 63 1.38 9.51 5.21
CA GLY A 63 1.97 8.21 5.52
C GLY A 63 3.44 8.10 5.12
N GLY A 64 3.84 8.74 4.01
CA GLY A 64 5.24 8.85 3.61
C GLY A 64 6.05 9.69 4.60
N PHE A 65 5.55 10.89 4.94
CA PHE A 65 6.21 11.77 5.91
C PHE A 65 6.40 11.11 7.28
N VAL A 66 5.40 10.34 7.76
CA VAL A 66 5.50 9.62 9.04
C VAL A 66 6.54 8.49 8.96
N ALA A 67 6.61 7.78 7.83
CA ALA A 67 7.58 6.71 7.63
C ALA A 67 9.01 7.23 7.56
N ASP A 68 9.23 8.35 6.85
CA ASP A 68 10.54 9.00 6.71
C ASP A 68 11.12 9.41 8.06
N ARG A 69 10.29 9.94 8.96
CA ARG A 69 10.77 10.60 10.18
C ARG A 69 10.73 9.74 11.44
N TYR A 70 9.81 8.79 11.55
CA TYR A 70 9.54 8.11 12.83
C TYR A 70 9.64 6.60 12.78
N ILE A 71 9.01 5.96 11.78
CA ILE A 71 8.74 4.52 11.84
C ILE A 71 9.71 3.70 10.97
N GLY A 72 10.16 4.27 9.84
CA GLY A 72 10.93 3.58 8.82
C GLY A 72 10.04 2.83 7.82
N PHE A 73 10.52 2.71 6.57
CA PHE A 73 9.73 2.21 5.44
C PHE A 73 9.20 0.78 5.61
N GLN A 74 10.06 -0.15 6.04
CA GLN A 74 9.68 -1.57 6.19
C GLN A 74 8.53 -1.75 7.19
N ARG A 75 8.60 -1.08 8.34
CA ARG A 75 7.59 -1.16 9.39
C ARG A 75 6.28 -0.51 8.93
N SER A 76 6.35 0.62 8.23
CA SER A 76 5.16 1.27 7.67
C SER A 76 4.42 0.39 6.66
N ILE A 77 5.13 -0.36 5.81
CA ILE A 77 4.48 -1.30 4.87
C ILE A 77 3.79 -2.43 5.62
N ILE A 78 4.44 -3.01 6.64
CA ILE A 78 3.84 -4.08 7.44
C ILE A 78 2.59 -3.58 8.16
N LEU A 79 2.64 -2.38 8.75
CA LEU A 79 1.48 -1.74 9.37
C LEU A 79 0.36 -1.48 8.35
N GLY A 80 0.71 -0.96 7.16
CA GLY A 80 -0.24 -0.77 6.07
C GLY A 80 -0.93 -2.07 5.66
N GLY A 81 -0.17 -3.17 5.51
CA GLY A 81 -0.71 -4.50 5.21
C GLY A 81 -1.65 -5.03 6.29
N LEU A 82 -1.31 -4.87 7.58
CA LEU A 82 -2.18 -5.26 8.69
C LEU A 82 -3.49 -4.45 8.69
N LEU A 83 -3.42 -3.16 8.40
CA LEU A 83 -4.60 -2.29 8.29
C LEU A 83 -5.50 -2.69 7.11
N PHE A 84 -4.93 -3.12 5.98
CA PHE A 84 -5.70 -3.68 4.88
C PHE A 84 -6.46 -4.95 5.27
N VAL A 85 -5.79 -5.89 5.95
CA VAL A 85 -6.44 -7.11 6.45
C VAL A 85 -7.60 -6.77 7.39
N LEU A 86 -7.38 -5.87 8.36
CA LEU A 86 -8.44 -5.41 9.27
C LEU A 86 -9.59 -4.74 8.52
N SER A 87 -9.28 -3.91 7.53
CA SER A 87 -10.27 -3.29 6.66
C SER A 87 -11.15 -4.34 5.97
N TYR A 88 -10.56 -5.34 5.32
CA TYR A 88 -11.33 -6.36 4.60
C TYR A 88 -12.17 -7.23 5.53
N LEU A 89 -11.67 -7.54 6.73
CA LEU A 89 -12.45 -8.24 7.76
C LEU A 89 -13.65 -7.41 8.21
N LEU A 90 -13.47 -6.11 8.44
CA LEU A 90 -14.56 -5.21 8.85
C LEU A 90 -15.58 -4.98 7.73
N CYS A 91 -15.13 -4.86 6.48
CA CYS A 91 -16.02 -4.74 5.32
C CYS A 91 -16.83 -6.02 5.07
N ALA A 92 -16.35 -7.19 5.50
CA ALA A 92 -17.09 -8.44 5.41
C ALA A 92 -18.19 -8.57 6.48
N LEU A 93 -18.11 -7.80 7.57
CA LEU A 93 -19.11 -7.81 8.62
C LEU A 93 -20.32 -6.95 8.24
N PRO A 94 -21.55 -7.41 8.54
CA PRO A 94 -22.73 -6.61 8.32
C PRO A 94 -22.78 -5.44 9.30
N GLY A 95 -23.27 -4.30 8.82
CA GLY A 95 -23.56 -3.14 9.66
C GLY A 95 -22.81 -1.88 9.24
N GLN A 96 -23.48 -0.74 9.49
CA GLN A 96 -23.00 0.57 9.07
C GLN A 96 -21.72 0.99 9.81
N ALA A 97 -21.58 0.65 11.09
CA ALA A 97 -20.39 0.99 11.87
C ALA A 97 -19.15 0.22 11.36
N ALA A 98 -19.29 -1.09 11.13
CA ALA A 98 -18.21 -1.93 10.60
C ALA A 98 -17.76 -1.43 9.22
N PHE A 99 -18.72 -1.03 8.36
CA PHE A 99 -18.43 -0.43 7.07
C PHE A 99 -17.57 0.84 7.17
N PHE A 100 -17.95 1.80 8.02
CA PHE A 100 -17.17 3.05 8.15
C PHE A 100 -15.78 2.81 8.74
N TRP A 101 -15.66 1.95 9.76
CA TRP A 101 -14.37 1.57 10.31
C TRP A 101 -13.50 0.85 9.27
N GLY A 102 -14.10 -0.04 8.47
CA GLY A 102 -13.44 -0.72 7.36
C GLY A 102 -12.85 0.27 6.36
N LEU A 103 -13.65 1.25 5.91
CA LEU A 103 -13.17 2.31 5.00
C LEU A 103 -12.07 3.17 5.62
N THR A 104 -12.17 3.52 6.90
CA THR A 104 -11.13 4.30 7.59
C THR A 104 -9.80 3.54 7.62
N PHE A 105 -9.81 2.26 8.00
CA PHE A 105 -8.59 1.46 8.00
C PHE A 105 -8.04 1.23 6.59
N LEU A 106 -8.90 1.11 5.58
CA LEU A 106 -8.51 1.02 4.18
C LEU A 106 -7.75 2.29 3.74
N ILE A 107 -8.29 3.46 4.05
CA ILE A 107 -7.67 4.76 3.74
C ILE A 107 -6.29 4.86 4.40
N ILE A 108 -6.20 4.58 5.70
CA ILE A 108 -4.94 4.68 6.45
C ILE A 108 -3.93 3.65 5.95
N GLY A 109 -4.37 2.41 5.69
CA GLY A 109 -3.54 1.35 5.12
C GLY A 109 -2.96 1.72 3.76
N ASN A 110 -3.77 2.31 2.87
CA ASN A 110 -3.30 2.81 1.58
C ASN A 110 -2.25 3.91 1.73
N GLY A 111 -2.46 4.82 2.70
CA GLY A 111 -1.54 5.89 3.01
C GLY A 111 -0.16 5.41 3.48
N PHE A 112 -0.08 4.33 4.26
CA PHE A 112 1.19 3.77 4.70
C PHE A 112 1.86 2.84 3.68
N LEU A 113 1.11 2.19 2.79
CA LEU A 113 1.67 1.22 1.86
C LEU A 113 2.23 1.89 0.60
N LYS A 114 1.43 2.74 -0.08
CA LYS A 114 1.80 3.34 -1.39
C LYS A 114 3.14 4.10 -1.44
N PRO A 115 3.36 5.11 -0.59
CA PRO A 115 4.60 5.90 -0.69
C PRO A 115 5.82 5.06 -0.30
N ASN A 116 5.65 4.15 0.66
CA ASN A 116 6.76 3.43 1.28
C ASN A 116 7.22 2.22 0.46
N VAL A 117 6.33 1.55 -0.29
CA VAL A 117 6.73 0.49 -1.24
C VAL A 117 7.68 1.06 -2.29
N SER A 118 7.37 2.23 -2.85
CA SER A 118 8.23 2.90 -3.84
C SER A 118 9.62 3.22 -3.26
N SER A 119 9.67 3.73 -2.02
CA SER A 119 10.93 4.04 -1.34
C SER A 119 11.80 2.80 -1.10
N ILE A 120 11.21 1.67 -0.69
CA ILE A 120 11.97 0.42 -0.50
C ILE A 120 12.53 -0.11 -1.82
N VAL A 121 11.76 -0.03 -2.91
CA VAL A 121 12.26 -0.43 -4.22
C VAL A 121 13.48 0.40 -4.60
N GLY A 122 13.46 1.71 -4.37
CA GLY A 122 14.62 2.58 -4.54
C GLY A 122 15.85 2.13 -3.73
N GLU A 123 15.67 1.89 -2.44
CA GLU A 123 16.75 1.44 -1.54
C GLU A 123 17.33 0.08 -1.95
N LEU A 124 16.50 -0.80 -2.53
CA LEU A 124 16.90 -2.13 -2.97
C LEU A 124 17.83 -2.06 -4.20
N TYR A 125 17.57 -1.16 -5.15
CA TYR A 125 18.46 -0.96 -6.29
C TYR A 125 19.75 -0.25 -5.93
N GLU A 126 19.72 0.75 -5.03
CA GLU A 126 20.94 1.43 -4.57
C GLU A 126 21.92 0.43 -3.93
N LYS A 127 21.41 -0.47 -3.08
CA LYS A 127 22.23 -1.52 -2.46
C LYS A 127 22.82 -2.50 -3.48
N ASP A 128 22.05 -2.93 -4.47
CA ASP A 128 22.53 -3.86 -5.51
C ASP A 128 23.67 -3.24 -6.36
N VAL A 129 23.54 -1.96 -6.71
CA VAL A 129 24.57 -1.21 -7.45
C VAL A 129 25.84 -1.05 -6.62
N LEU A 130 25.71 -0.66 -5.34
CA LEU A 130 26.85 -0.51 -4.44
C LEU A 130 27.61 -1.83 -4.28
N VAL A 131 26.89 -2.94 -4.02
CA VAL A 131 27.51 -4.26 -3.87
C VAL A 131 28.30 -4.64 -5.12
N LYS A 132 27.72 -4.46 -6.33
CA LYS A 132 28.43 -4.71 -7.59
C LYS A 132 29.70 -3.86 -7.74
N SER A 133 29.64 -2.59 -7.35
CA SER A 133 30.79 -1.67 -7.41
C SER A 133 31.93 -2.09 -6.47
N TYR A 134 31.64 -2.52 -5.25
CA TYR A 134 32.68 -3.04 -4.33
C TYR A 134 33.31 -4.33 -4.86
N TRP A 135 32.52 -5.23 -5.44
CA TRP A 135 33.05 -6.45 -6.04
C TRP A 135 33.98 -6.17 -7.23
N THR A 136 33.65 -5.20 -8.09
CA THR A 136 34.55 -4.80 -9.18
C THR A 136 35.85 -4.20 -8.67
N LEU A 137 35.78 -3.34 -7.65
CA LEU A 137 36.98 -2.74 -7.05
C LEU A 137 37.89 -3.78 -6.38
N LEU A 138 37.31 -4.79 -5.72
CA LEU A 138 38.07 -5.90 -5.15
C LEU A 138 38.79 -6.70 -6.23
N ILE A 139 38.11 -7.04 -7.33
CA ILE A 139 38.73 -7.79 -8.44
C ILE A 139 39.89 -7.00 -9.05
N GLU A 140 39.74 -5.69 -9.25
CA GLU A 140 40.80 -4.82 -9.76
C GLU A 140 42.00 -4.70 -8.80
N THR A 141 41.78 -4.75 -7.48
CA THR A 141 42.87 -4.72 -6.50
C THR A 141 43.67 -6.02 -6.42
N PHE A 142 43.11 -7.16 -6.82
CA PHE A 142 43.82 -8.45 -6.86
C PHE A 142 44.48 -8.75 -8.22
N GLN A 143 44.25 -7.92 -9.24
CA GLN A 143 44.84 -8.08 -10.59
C GLN A 143 46.10 -7.22 -10.81
N ASN A 144 46.45 -6.33 -9.87
CA ASN A 144 47.71 -5.56 -9.83
C ASN A 144 48.61 -6.06 -8.70
#